data_AF-A0A367KFH0-F1
#
_entry.id   AF-A0A367KFH0-F1
#
_cell.length_a   1.000
_cell.length_b   1.000
_cell.length_c   1.000
_cell.angle_alpha   90.00
_cell.angle_beta   90.00
_cell.angle_gamma   90.00
#
_symmetry.space_group_name_H-M   'P 1'
#
loop_
_entity.id
_entity.type
_entity.pdbx_description
1 polymer ?
#
loop_
_entity_poly.entity_id
_entity_poly.type
_entity_poly.pdbx_seq_one_letter_code
_entity_poly.pdbx_strand_id
1 'polypeptide(L)'
;MKVDQYAPQIKILTTLGQYLQYQVDHQQASDEINEESRYVKKLNIEHKDFLVEPFDKGPAATIEDAIEELPANFEGIEIGSTTVHDFLKIDMNFAFRRATFHAEKRNNEKNVEERYKWATEIANSDVDFLRNCIFINESGFHVNLKRTGAWGPKGKTPVIEVENSYAVSHTILGAISIYGVIHTS
;
A
#
# COMPACT_ATOMS: atom_id res chain seq x y z
N MET A 1 -11.42 -51.38 -34.36
CA MET A 1 -11.85 -50.72 -33.12
C MET A 1 -11.50 -49.24 -33.26
N LYS A 2 -12.45 -48.37 -33.62
CA LYS A 2 -12.21 -46.92 -33.74
C LYS A 2 -12.36 -46.31 -32.35
N VAL A 3 -11.26 -45.84 -31.77
CA VAL A 3 -11.26 -45.16 -30.47
C VAL A 3 -11.87 -43.77 -30.68
N ASP A 4 -12.88 -43.43 -29.87
CA ASP A 4 -13.68 -42.21 -29.98
C ASP A 4 -12.82 -40.96 -29.70
N GLN A 5 -12.19 -40.45 -30.75
CA GLN A 5 -11.27 -39.31 -30.73
C GLN A 5 -11.92 -37.96 -30.30
N TYR A 6 -13.24 -37.92 -30.12
CA TYR A 6 -14.02 -36.72 -29.78
C TYR A 6 -14.50 -36.69 -28.31
N ALA A 7 -14.39 -37.80 -27.57
CA ALA A 7 -14.79 -37.88 -26.16
C ALA A 7 -14.13 -36.82 -25.23
N PRO A 8 -12.82 -36.51 -25.33
CA PRO A 8 -12.22 -35.48 -24.48
C PRO A 8 -12.70 -34.07 -24.81
N GLN A 9 -13.00 -33.79 -26.08
CA GLN A 9 -13.47 -32.47 -26.53
C GLN A 9 -14.90 -32.19 -26.04
N ILE A 10 -15.78 -33.20 -26.10
CA ILE A 10 -17.16 -33.11 -25.58
C ILE A 10 -17.17 -32.84 -24.07
N LYS A 11 -16.28 -33.50 -23.31
CA LYS A 11 -16.18 -33.32 -21.86
C LYS A 11 -15.72 -31.90 -21.49
N ILE A 12 -14.75 -31.34 -22.23
CA ILE A 12 -14.29 -29.96 -22.04
C ILE A 12 -15.41 -28.95 -22.33
N LEU A 13 -16.14 -29.13 -23.45
CA LEU A 13 -17.25 -28.26 -23.81
C LEU A 13 -18.38 -28.28 -22.77
N THR A 14 -18.64 -29.44 -22.18
CA THR A 14 -19.67 -29.58 -21.13
C THR A 14 -19.24 -28.87 -19.84
N THR A 15 -17.98 -29.03 -19.43
CA THR A 15 -17.45 -28.36 -18.23
C THR A 15 -17.40 -26.84 -18.39
N LEU A 16 -17.01 -26.34 -19.58
CA LEU A 16 -17.03 -24.91 -19.87
C LEU A 16 -18.45 -24.35 -19.89
N GLY A 17 -19.41 -25.09 -20.45
CA GLY A 17 -20.84 -24.71 -20.41
C GLY A 17 -21.37 -24.61 -18.98
N GLN A 18 -21.01 -25.57 -18.11
CA GLN A 18 -21.37 -25.53 -16.69
C GLN A 18 -20.73 -24.36 -15.94
N TYR A 19 -19.47 -24.03 -16.24
CA TYR A 19 -18.78 -22.91 -15.62
C TYR A 19 -19.36 -21.56 -16.04
N LEU A 20 -19.70 -21.40 -17.32
CA LEU A 20 -20.35 -20.19 -17.82
C LEU A 20 -21.75 -20.02 -17.22
N GLN A 21 -22.53 -21.10 -17.11
CA GLN A 21 -23.83 -21.08 -16.45
C GLN A 21 -23.70 -20.68 -14.99
N TYR A 22 -22.74 -21.27 -14.26
CA TYR A 22 -22.44 -20.90 -12.88
C TYR A 22 -22.11 -19.41 -12.71
N GLN A 23 -21.35 -18.83 -13.64
CA GLN A 23 -21.03 -17.40 -13.62
C GLN A 23 -22.25 -16.52 -13.88
N VAL A 24 -23.11 -16.90 -14.83
CA VAL A 24 -24.36 -16.20 -15.13
C VAL A 24 -25.33 -16.26 -13.94
N ASP A 25 -25.48 -17.43 -13.33
CA ASP A 25 -26.35 -17.65 -12.18
C ASP A 25 -25.86 -16.87 -10.94
N HIS A 26 -24.53 -16.79 -10.72
CA HIS A 26 -23.95 -15.94 -9.67
C HIS A 26 -24.17 -14.45 -9.92
N GLN A 27 -24.10 -14.02 -11.18
CA GLN A 27 -24.33 -12.62 -11.55
C GLN A 27 -25.80 -12.25 -11.33
N GLN A 28 -26.75 -13.08 -11.82
CA GLN A 28 -28.19 -12.86 -11.61
C GLN A 28 -28.58 -12.91 -10.13
N ALA A 29 -28.05 -13.86 -9.36
CA ALA A 29 -28.28 -13.89 -7.91
C ALA A 29 -27.75 -12.63 -7.23
N SER A 30 -26.60 -12.08 -7.66
CA SER A 30 -26.07 -10.82 -7.12
C SER A 30 -26.92 -9.61 -7.48
N ASP A 31 -27.55 -9.61 -8.66
CA ASP A 31 -28.44 -8.53 -9.11
C ASP A 31 -29.81 -8.58 -8.39
N GLU A 32 -30.39 -9.77 -8.20
CA GLU A 32 -31.65 -9.98 -7.45
C GLU A 32 -31.52 -9.60 -5.96
N ILE A 33 -30.38 -9.93 -5.32
CA ILE A 33 -30.09 -9.51 -3.93
C ILE A 33 -29.99 -7.97 -3.81
N ASN A 34 -29.52 -7.29 -4.86
CA ASN A 34 -29.41 -5.83 -4.87
C ASN A 34 -30.76 -5.14 -5.13
N GLU A 35 -31.71 -5.79 -5.81
CA GLU A 35 -33.02 -5.21 -6.15
C GLU A 35 -34.03 -5.30 -4.99
N GLU A 36 -33.99 -6.36 -4.18
CA GLU A 36 -34.82 -6.50 -2.96
C GLU A 36 -34.32 -5.64 -1.78
N SER A 37 -33.02 -5.35 -1.73
CA SER A 37 -32.43 -4.43 -0.77
C SER A 37 -32.50 -3.00 -1.29
N ARG A 38 -33.62 -2.30 -1.03
CA ARG A 38 -33.72 -0.83 -1.14
C ARG A 38 -32.87 -0.11 -0.06
N TYR A 39 -31.65 -0.59 0.19
CA TYR A 39 -30.66 0.01 1.05
C TYR A 39 -30.24 1.34 0.44
N VAL A 40 -30.72 2.44 1.03
CA VAL A 40 -30.18 3.77 0.71
C VAL A 40 -28.75 3.77 1.22
N LYS A 41 -27.78 3.71 0.30
CA LYS A 41 -26.38 3.86 0.65
C LYS A 41 -26.20 5.19 1.37
N LYS A 42 -25.77 5.15 2.64
CA LYS A 42 -25.47 6.34 3.44
C LYS A 42 -24.40 7.22 2.79
N LEU A 43 -23.50 6.59 2.03
CA LEU A 43 -22.43 7.28 1.31
C LEU A 43 -22.65 7.19 -0.20
N ASN A 44 -22.45 8.31 -0.90
CA ASN A 44 -22.75 8.47 -2.33
C ASN A 44 -21.52 8.95 -3.11
N ILE A 45 -21.73 9.35 -4.37
CA ILE A 45 -20.64 9.81 -5.23
C ILE A 45 -20.00 11.13 -4.79
N GLU A 46 -20.76 12.04 -4.16
CA GLU A 46 -20.23 13.31 -3.65
C GLU A 46 -19.26 13.06 -2.49
N HIS A 47 -19.60 12.12 -1.61
CA HIS A 47 -18.70 11.71 -0.52
C HIS A 47 -17.46 10.99 -1.04
N LYS A 48 -17.60 10.23 -2.14
CA LYS A 48 -16.44 9.62 -2.81
C LYS A 48 -15.48 10.68 -3.32
N ASP A 49 -15.97 11.69 -4.02
CA ASP A 49 -15.12 12.75 -4.56
C ASP A 49 -14.40 13.54 -3.45
N PHE A 50 -15.07 13.77 -2.32
CA PHE A 50 -14.46 14.36 -1.13
C PHE A 50 -13.33 13.49 -0.56
N LEU A 51 -13.53 12.17 -0.43
CA LEU A 51 -12.53 11.26 0.15
C LEU A 51 -11.39 10.89 -0.81
N VAL A 52 -11.54 11.11 -2.12
CA VAL A 52 -10.45 10.82 -3.07
C VAL A 52 -9.22 11.66 -2.77
N GLU A 53 -9.37 12.94 -2.43
CA GLU A 53 -8.21 13.78 -2.13
C GLU A 53 -7.40 13.29 -0.93
N PRO A 54 -7.97 13.15 0.29
CA PRO A 54 -7.21 12.70 1.44
C PRO A 54 -6.70 11.28 1.25
N PHE A 55 -7.43 10.36 0.61
CA PHE A 55 -6.99 8.96 0.52
C PHE A 55 -6.10 8.62 -0.69
N ASP A 56 -6.18 9.36 -1.80
CA ASP A 56 -5.33 9.13 -2.98
C ASP A 56 -4.07 10.00 -2.96
N LYS A 57 -4.18 11.24 -2.46
CA LYS A 57 -3.05 12.18 -2.37
C LYS A 57 -2.40 12.23 -0.98
N GLY A 58 -3.14 11.85 0.06
CA GLY A 58 -2.72 11.90 1.47
C GLY A 58 -2.60 10.50 2.10
N PRO A 59 -1.47 9.80 1.93
CA PRO A 59 -1.32 8.41 2.41
C PRO A 59 -1.31 8.24 3.95
N ALA A 60 -1.59 9.30 4.71
CA ALA A 60 -1.78 9.27 6.16
C ALA A 60 -3.27 9.23 6.58
N ALA A 61 -4.21 9.42 5.65
CA ALA A 61 -5.63 9.48 5.96
C ALA A 61 -6.13 8.17 6.60
N THR A 62 -6.86 8.33 7.69
CA THR A 62 -7.39 7.24 8.51
C THR A 62 -8.91 7.16 8.40
N ILE A 63 -9.46 6.00 8.77
CA ILE A 63 -10.92 5.85 8.88
C ILE A 63 -11.47 6.82 9.93
N GLU A 64 -10.70 7.06 10.99
CA GLU A 64 -11.06 8.03 12.04
C GLU A 64 -11.20 9.45 11.44
N ASP A 65 -10.23 9.88 10.62
CA ASP A 65 -10.29 11.18 9.93
C ASP A 65 -11.55 11.28 9.05
N ALA A 66 -11.89 10.23 8.31
CA ALA A 66 -13.10 10.20 7.50
C ALA A 66 -14.40 10.24 8.32
N ILE A 67 -14.43 9.62 9.51
CA ILE A 67 -15.59 9.68 10.42
C ILE A 67 -15.76 11.09 10.99
N GLU A 68 -14.67 11.84 11.18
CA GLU A 68 -14.72 13.22 11.67
C GLU A 68 -15.05 14.21 10.54
N GLU A 69 -14.44 14.06 9.36
CA GLU A 69 -14.56 15.01 8.25
C GLU A 69 -15.88 14.89 7.49
N LEU A 70 -16.43 13.68 7.31
CA LEU A 70 -17.68 13.51 6.54
C LEU A 70 -18.88 14.20 7.21
N PRO A 71 -19.17 14.01 8.51
CA PRO A 71 -20.25 14.74 9.18
C PRO A 71 -19.98 16.24 9.31
N ALA A 72 -18.72 16.67 9.31
CA ALA A 72 -18.37 18.09 9.35
C ALA A 72 -18.65 18.81 8.02
N ASN A 73 -18.56 18.11 6.89
CA ASN A 73 -18.76 18.70 5.56
C ASN A 73 -20.13 18.37 4.93
N PHE A 74 -20.87 17.40 5.47
CA PHE A 74 -22.17 16.98 4.95
C PHE A 74 -23.18 16.83 6.09
N GLU A 75 -24.30 17.57 6.01
CA GLU A 75 -25.34 17.54 7.03
C GLU A 75 -26.08 16.20 7.09
N GLY A 76 -26.41 15.77 8.32
CA GLY A 76 -27.23 14.57 8.54
C GLY A 76 -26.50 13.23 8.39
N ILE A 77 -25.17 13.23 8.26
CA ILE A 77 -24.38 12.00 8.19
C ILE A 77 -24.04 11.51 9.59
N GLU A 78 -24.54 10.32 9.93
CA GLU A 78 -24.08 9.53 11.08
C GLU A 78 -23.54 8.19 10.58
N ILE A 79 -22.23 8.03 10.67
CA ILE A 79 -21.47 6.91 10.10
C ILE A 79 -20.52 6.30 11.13
N GLY A 80 -20.37 4.99 11.06
CA GLY A 80 -19.40 4.25 11.87
C GLY A 80 -18.22 3.75 11.02
N SER A 81 -17.18 3.25 11.70
CA SER A 81 -15.95 2.77 11.07
C SER A 81 -16.18 1.68 10.03
N THR A 82 -17.14 0.77 10.25
CA THR A 82 -17.46 -0.29 9.28
C THR A 82 -18.02 0.28 7.98
N THR A 83 -18.91 1.28 8.06
CA THR A 83 -19.49 1.92 6.87
C THR A 83 -18.41 2.60 6.04
N VAL A 84 -17.49 3.32 6.67
CA VAL A 84 -16.36 3.97 5.99
C VAL A 84 -15.42 2.93 5.38
N HIS A 85 -15.06 1.89 6.15
CA HIS A 85 -14.21 0.81 5.68
C HIS A 85 -14.77 0.14 4.42
N ASP A 86 -16.04 -0.24 4.45
CA ASP A 86 -16.70 -0.93 3.34
C ASP A 86 -16.85 -0.01 2.13
N PHE A 87 -17.15 1.28 2.35
CA PHE A 87 -17.20 2.27 1.28
C PHE A 87 -15.84 2.45 0.59
N LEU A 88 -14.75 2.59 1.36
CA LEU A 88 -13.40 2.65 0.81
C LEU A 88 -13.07 1.38 0.00
N LYS A 89 -13.41 0.21 0.55
CA LYS A 89 -13.07 -1.09 -0.07
C LYS A 89 -13.89 -1.41 -1.31
N ILE A 90 -15.21 -1.19 -1.25
CA ILE A 90 -16.18 -1.65 -2.25
C ILE A 90 -16.45 -0.54 -3.27
N ASP A 91 -16.82 0.66 -2.81
CA ASP A 91 -17.29 1.74 -3.69
C ASP A 91 -16.14 2.58 -4.27
N MET A 92 -15.04 2.74 -3.52
CA MET A 92 -13.84 3.42 -3.99
C MET A 92 -12.80 2.48 -4.60
N ASN A 93 -12.93 1.16 -4.38
CA ASN A 93 -11.96 0.14 -4.80
C ASN A 93 -10.54 0.41 -4.22
N PHE A 94 -10.49 0.80 -2.94
CA PHE A 94 -9.26 1.00 -2.21
C PHE A 94 -8.91 -0.25 -1.40
N ALA A 95 -7.65 -0.38 -1.01
CA ALA A 95 -7.18 -1.44 -0.14
C ALA A 95 -6.18 -0.86 0.86
N PHE A 96 -6.28 -1.31 2.11
CA PHE A 96 -5.26 -1.04 3.11
C PHE A 96 -4.01 -1.87 2.83
N ARG A 97 -2.87 -1.21 2.63
CA ARG A 97 -1.58 -1.83 2.28
C ARG A 97 -0.45 -1.22 3.07
N ARG A 98 0.66 -1.95 3.16
CA ARG A 98 1.90 -1.41 3.73
C ARG A 98 2.40 -0.26 2.86
N ALA A 99 2.61 0.90 3.48
CA ALA A 99 3.10 2.08 2.80
C ALA A 99 4.62 2.03 2.63
N THR A 100 5.11 2.62 1.55
CA THR A 100 6.53 2.85 1.29
C THR A 100 6.86 4.31 1.58
N PHE A 101 7.83 4.53 2.46
CA PHE A 101 8.26 5.87 2.85
C PHE A 101 9.43 6.33 2.00
N HIS A 102 9.27 7.46 1.31
CA HIS A 102 10.31 8.06 0.50
C HIS A 102 10.79 9.34 1.19
N ALA A 103 12.08 9.36 1.57
CA ALA A 103 12.71 10.57 2.08
C ALA A 103 13.07 11.47 0.89
N GLU A 104 12.33 12.56 0.71
CA GLU A 104 12.50 13.50 -0.40
C GLU A 104 13.95 14.01 -0.49
N LYS A 105 14.55 14.36 0.65
CA LYS A 105 15.95 14.80 0.74
C LYS A 105 16.93 13.78 0.17
N ARG A 106 16.65 12.47 0.24
CA ARG A 106 17.54 11.42 -0.27
C ARG A 106 17.35 11.16 -1.77
N ASN A 107 16.16 11.41 -2.28
CA ASN A 107 15.77 11.07 -3.65
C ASN A 107 15.81 12.25 -4.63
N ASN A 108 16.30 13.42 -4.21
CA ASN A 108 16.55 14.50 -5.16
C ASN A 108 17.62 14.09 -6.21
N GLU A 109 17.50 14.63 -7.42
CA GLU A 109 18.35 14.22 -8.56
C GLU A 109 19.84 14.44 -8.26
N LYS A 110 20.16 15.56 -7.61
CA LYS A 110 21.53 15.91 -7.21
C LYS A 110 22.17 14.86 -6.29
N ASN A 111 21.49 14.46 -5.22
CA ASN A 111 22.02 13.48 -4.26
C ASN A 111 22.03 12.06 -4.85
N VAL A 112 21.16 11.77 -5.83
CA VAL A 112 21.25 10.53 -6.62
C VAL A 112 22.52 10.54 -7.47
N GLU A 113 22.82 11.64 -8.17
CA GLU A 113 24.04 11.77 -8.97
C GLU A 113 25.32 11.73 -8.12
N GLU A 114 25.34 12.44 -6.99
CA GLU A 114 26.48 12.44 -6.07
C GLU A 114 26.77 11.02 -5.53
N ARG A 115 25.72 10.25 -5.19
CA ARG A 115 25.87 8.84 -4.78
C ARG A 115 26.41 7.97 -5.91
N TYR A 116 25.96 8.19 -7.14
CA TYR A 116 26.43 7.45 -8.30
C TYR A 116 27.92 7.71 -8.58
N LYS A 117 28.34 8.98 -8.56
CA LYS A 117 29.75 9.37 -8.71
C LYS A 117 30.61 8.75 -7.62
N TRP A 118 30.23 8.91 -6.35
CA TRP A 118 30.96 8.34 -5.22
C TRP A 118 31.08 6.81 -5.32
N ALA A 119 29.99 6.10 -5.65
CA ALA A 119 30.01 4.65 -5.81
C ALA A 119 30.94 4.20 -6.95
N THR A 120 30.96 4.96 -8.05
CA THR A 120 31.83 4.69 -9.20
C THR A 120 33.30 4.92 -8.86
N GLU A 121 33.63 6.01 -8.17
CA GLU A 121 34.99 6.32 -7.73
C GLU A 121 35.54 5.25 -6.78
N ILE A 122 34.72 4.84 -5.82
CA ILE A 122 35.06 3.80 -4.85
C ILE A 122 35.20 2.44 -5.52
N ALA A 123 34.34 2.08 -6.46
CA ALA A 123 34.47 0.83 -7.21
C ALA A 123 35.75 0.75 -8.05
N ASN A 124 36.30 1.90 -8.46
CA ASN A 124 37.57 2.00 -9.19
C ASN A 124 38.79 2.18 -8.26
N SER A 125 38.58 2.24 -6.94
CA SER A 125 39.66 2.38 -5.95
C SER A 125 40.15 1.01 -5.46
N ASP A 126 41.36 0.97 -4.88
CA ASP A 126 41.96 -0.24 -4.29
C ASP A 126 41.50 -0.51 -2.84
N VAL A 127 40.29 -0.07 -2.50
CA VAL A 127 39.76 -0.20 -1.12
C VAL A 127 39.27 -1.63 -0.88
N ASP A 128 40.01 -2.38 -0.05
CA ASP A 128 39.58 -3.68 0.46
C ASP A 128 38.63 -3.51 1.66
N PHE A 129 37.32 -3.49 1.37
CA PHE A 129 36.25 -3.40 2.37
C PHE A 129 36.26 -4.53 3.41
N LEU A 130 36.87 -5.66 3.08
CA LEU A 130 36.94 -6.83 3.96
C LEU A 130 38.16 -6.79 4.88
N ARG A 131 39.05 -5.81 4.75
CA ARG A 131 40.26 -5.74 5.61
C ARG A 131 40.48 -4.39 6.25
N ASN A 132 40.17 -3.30 5.56
CA ASN A 132 40.62 -1.96 5.93
C ASN A 132 39.48 -0.97 6.23
N CYS A 133 38.24 -1.46 6.38
CA CYS A 133 37.08 -0.58 6.56
C CYS A 133 36.34 -0.84 7.88
N ILE A 134 35.98 0.27 8.53
CA ILE A 134 35.01 0.33 9.62
C ILE A 134 33.86 1.20 9.11
N PHE A 135 32.64 0.65 9.14
CA PHE A 135 31.43 1.37 8.78
C PHE A 135 30.82 1.94 10.04
N ILE A 136 30.74 3.27 10.11
CA ILE A 136 30.06 3.99 11.18
C ILE A 136 28.71 4.41 10.64
N ASN A 137 27.65 4.08 11.37
CA ASN A 137 26.31 4.54 11.03
C ASN A 137 25.52 4.95 12.27
N GLU A 138 24.64 5.90 12.05
CA GLU A 138 23.71 6.41 13.03
C GLU A 138 22.31 5.84 12.72
N SER A 139 21.69 5.18 13.70
CA SER A 139 20.33 4.65 13.56
C SER A 139 19.38 5.38 14.51
N GLY A 140 18.53 6.23 13.96
CA GLY A 140 17.47 6.91 14.71
C GLY A 140 16.28 5.98 14.95
N PHE A 141 15.84 5.91 16.19
CA PHE A 141 14.60 5.26 16.63
C PHE A 141 13.59 6.33 16.97
N HIS A 142 12.53 6.41 16.18
CA HIS A 142 11.44 7.34 16.43
C HIS A 142 10.56 6.81 17.56
N VAL A 143 10.39 7.61 18.63
CA VAL A 143 9.50 7.25 19.75
C VAL A 143 8.03 7.14 19.28
N ASN A 144 7.66 7.96 18.29
CA ASN A 144 6.38 7.85 17.60
C ASN A 144 6.56 7.08 16.29
N LEU A 145 6.27 5.78 16.32
CA LEU A 145 6.15 4.96 15.11
C LEU A 145 4.97 5.49 14.28
N LYS A 146 5.25 6.11 13.13
CA LYS A 146 4.18 6.41 12.15
C LYS A 146 3.55 5.09 11.71
N ARG A 147 2.23 5.09 11.48
CA ARG A 147 1.50 3.90 10.97
C ARG A 147 2.19 3.41 9.70
N THR A 148 2.51 2.11 9.64
CA THR A 148 3.20 1.49 8.50
C THR A 148 2.27 1.09 7.36
N GLY A 149 0.96 1.20 7.57
CA GLY A 149 -0.07 0.91 6.58
C GLY A 149 -0.91 2.15 6.27
N ALA A 150 -1.32 2.23 5.02
CA ALA A 150 -2.12 3.30 4.46
C ALA A 150 -3.19 2.72 3.53
N TRP A 151 -4.28 3.46 3.37
CA TRP A 151 -5.27 3.20 2.32
C TRP A 151 -4.75 3.77 0.99
N GLY A 152 -5.09 3.10 -0.10
CA GLY A 152 -4.84 3.60 -1.44
C GLY A 152 -5.50 2.74 -2.51
N PRO A 153 -5.41 3.13 -3.79
CA PRO A 153 -6.04 2.41 -4.89
C PRO A 153 -5.61 0.94 -4.94
N LYS A 154 -6.58 0.04 -5.11
CA LYS A 154 -6.30 -1.40 -5.14
C LYS A 154 -5.30 -1.73 -6.26
N GLY A 155 -4.19 -2.36 -5.88
CA GLY A 155 -3.12 -2.78 -6.78
C GLY A 155 -1.92 -1.82 -6.83
N LYS A 156 -2.04 -0.62 -6.26
CA LYS A 156 -0.91 0.30 -6.07
C LYS A 156 -0.38 0.20 -4.63
N THR A 157 0.91 0.48 -4.46
CA THR A 157 1.51 0.65 -3.14
C THR A 157 1.39 2.13 -2.75
N PRO A 158 0.78 2.46 -1.61
CA PRO A 158 0.74 3.85 -1.13
C PRO A 158 2.16 4.33 -0.85
N VAL A 159 2.54 5.46 -1.45
CA VAL A 159 3.83 6.11 -1.25
C VAL A 159 3.64 7.31 -0.35
N ILE A 160 4.29 7.32 0.82
CA ILE A 160 4.29 8.46 1.74
C ILE A 160 5.61 9.22 1.56
N GLU A 161 5.51 10.44 1.03
CA GLU A 161 6.61 11.39 1.05
C GLU A 161 6.66 12.05 2.43
N VAL A 162 7.86 12.15 3.00
CA VAL A 162 8.05 12.74 4.32
C VAL A 162 9.24 13.69 4.26
N GLU A 163 9.01 14.98 4.56
CA GLU A 163 10.05 16.00 4.64
C GLU A 163 11.15 15.63 5.64
N ASN A 164 10.75 15.16 6.84
CA ASN A 164 11.62 14.65 7.89
C ASN A 164 10.87 13.61 8.75
N SER A 165 11.43 12.42 8.94
CA SER A 165 10.80 11.34 9.72
C SER A 165 10.85 11.57 11.24
N TYR A 166 11.47 12.65 11.71
CA TYR A 166 11.92 12.80 13.09
C TYR A 166 10.89 13.49 14.01
N ALA A 167 10.15 12.68 14.79
CA ALA A 167 9.75 13.07 16.14
C ALA A 167 10.96 12.94 17.09
N VAL A 168 10.81 13.28 18.40
CA VAL A 168 11.84 13.00 19.43
C VAL A 168 12.36 11.58 19.24
N SER A 169 13.61 11.47 18.78
CA SER A 169 14.21 10.20 18.39
C SER A 169 15.38 9.89 19.31
N HIS A 170 15.43 8.65 19.77
CA HIS A 170 16.64 8.13 20.38
C HIS A 170 17.53 7.64 19.28
N THR A 171 18.81 7.98 19.33
CA THR A 171 19.71 7.58 18.28
C THR A 171 20.81 6.71 18.83
N ILE A 172 21.10 5.61 18.13
CA ILE A 172 22.20 4.72 18.46
C ILE A 172 23.26 4.90 17.36
N LEU A 173 24.47 5.27 17.77
CA LEU A 173 25.64 5.24 16.91
C LEU A 173 26.28 3.85 17.02
N GLY A 174 26.60 3.25 15.88
CA GLY A 174 27.25 1.96 15.82
C GLY A 174 28.39 1.95 14.81
N ALA A 175 29.40 1.15 15.11
CA ALA A 175 30.50 0.86 14.19
C ALA A 175 30.58 -0.65 13.93
N ILE A 176 30.79 -1.06 12.69
CA ILE A 176 30.93 -2.47 12.30
C ILE A 176 32.07 -2.65 11.30
N SER A 177 32.78 -3.77 11.42
CA SER A 177 33.74 -4.25 10.43
C SER A 177 33.42 -5.70 10.08
N ILE A 178 34.15 -6.28 9.12
CA ILE A 178 34.12 -7.73 8.85
C ILE A 178 34.32 -8.58 10.12
N TYR A 179 35.09 -8.10 11.09
CA TYR A 179 35.40 -8.83 12.31
C TYR A 179 34.29 -8.75 13.37
N GLY A 180 33.28 -7.91 13.15
CA GLY A 180 32.11 -7.78 14.01
C GLY A 180 31.78 -6.34 14.41
N VAL A 181 30.86 -6.23 15.37
CA VAL A 181 30.41 -4.96 15.94
C VAL A 181 31.50 -4.40 16.85
N ILE A 182 31.87 -3.15 16.61
CA ILE A 182 32.83 -2.41 17.41
C ILE A 182 32.04 -1.62 18.45
N HIS A 183 32.28 -1.92 19.72
CA HIS A 183 31.70 -1.15 20.81
C HIS A 183 32.41 0.21 20.88
N THR A 184 31.69 1.27 20.57
CA THR A 184 32.12 2.65 20.83
C THR A 184 31.67 2.99 22.24
N SER A 185 32.58 2.91 23.21
CA SER A 185 32.37 3.31 24.61
C SER A 185 32.11 4.80 24.75
#